data_AF-A0A932T7V3-F1
#
_entry.id   AF-A0A932T7V3-F1
#
_cell.length_a   1.000
_cell.length_b   1.000
_cell.length_c   1.000
_cell.angle_alpha   90.00
_cell.angle_beta   90.00
_cell.angle_gamma   90.00
#
_symmetry.space_group_name_H-M   'P 1'
#
loop_
_entity.id
_entity.type
_entity.pdbx_description
1 polymer ?
#
loop_
_entity_poly.entity_id
_entity_poly.type
_entity_poly.pdbx_seq_one_letter_code
_entity_poly.pdbx_strand_id
1 'polypeptide(L)'
;MMSRDIDRIIEIVKSRIPDVDVSQLQTKYPADDDGLWFFQLPGIWKTIQLESSFGVCPFIVGHSGMATGSDAWNAQTVDEAVQAVVTYLEGVRAGSS
;
A
#
# COMPACT_ATOMS: atom_id res chain seq x y z
N MET A 1 15.15 -12.51 12.34
CA MET A 1 15.10 -11.23 11.61
C MET A 1 13.88 -10.47 12.12
N MET A 2 14.02 -9.18 12.44
CA MET A 2 12.87 -8.34 12.77
C MET A 2 12.01 -8.19 11.51
N SER A 3 10.70 -8.46 11.61
CA SER A 3 9.75 -8.23 10.52
C SER A 3 9.63 -6.73 10.27
N ARG A 4 9.74 -6.29 9.01
CA ARG A 4 9.51 -4.87 8.67
C ARG A 4 8.03 -4.53 8.89
N ASP A 5 7.73 -3.26 9.06
CA ASP A 5 6.33 -2.84 9.21
C ASP A 5 5.52 -3.15 7.96
N ILE A 6 6.12 -3.05 6.76
CA ILE A 6 5.44 -3.43 5.52
C ILE A 6 5.02 -4.91 5.50
N ASP A 7 5.85 -5.80 6.05
CA ASP A 7 5.53 -7.23 6.09
C ASP A 7 4.31 -7.47 7.01
N ARG A 8 4.25 -6.76 8.15
CA ARG A 8 3.11 -6.79 9.08
C ARG A 8 1.85 -6.19 8.45
N ILE A 9 1.99 -5.07 7.72
CA ILE A 9 0.88 -4.44 7.00
C ILE A 9 0.32 -5.43 5.96
N ILE A 10 1.18 -6.07 5.16
CA ILE A 10 0.76 -7.05 4.15
C ILE A 10 0.03 -8.23 4.78
N GLU A 11 0.55 -8.78 5.89
CA GLU A 11 -0.09 -9.87 6.61
C GLU A 11 -1.50 -9.48 7.09
N ILE A 12 -1.62 -8.32 7.75
CA ILE A 12 -2.91 -7.85 8.28
C ILE A 12 -3.89 -7.54 7.13
N VAL A 13 -3.45 -6.87 6.07
CA VAL A 13 -4.29 -6.56 4.90
C VAL A 13 -4.78 -7.84 4.24
N LYS A 14 -3.92 -8.85 4.01
CA LYS A 14 -4.33 -10.14 3.45
C LYS A 14 -5.28 -10.91 4.35
N SER A 15 -5.16 -10.79 5.67
CA SER A 15 -6.12 -11.41 6.59
C SER A 15 -7.53 -10.79 6.50
N ARG A 16 -7.63 -9.50 6.13
CA ARG A 16 -8.90 -8.76 6.01
C ARG A 16 -9.48 -8.83 4.60
N ILE A 17 -8.62 -8.80 3.58
CA ILE A 17 -8.97 -8.82 2.16
C ILE A 17 -8.15 -9.94 1.50
N PRO A 18 -8.60 -11.20 1.57
CA PRO A 18 -7.80 -12.36 1.15
C PRO A 18 -7.43 -12.40 -0.33
N ASP A 19 -8.19 -11.72 -1.18
CA ASP A 19 -8.00 -11.63 -2.62
C ASP A 19 -7.11 -10.47 -3.04
N VAL A 20 -6.57 -9.67 -2.11
CA VAL A 20 -5.68 -8.55 -2.43
C VAL A 20 -4.37 -9.02 -3.09
N ASP A 21 -4.08 -8.42 -4.24
CA ASP A 21 -2.79 -8.54 -4.91
C ASP A 21 -1.84 -7.49 -4.33
N VAL A 22 -0.64 -7.93 -3.96
CA VAL A 22 0.43 -7.07 -3.44
C VAL A 22 1.67 -7.24 -4.29
N SER A 23 2.23 -6.13 -4.77
CA SER A 23 3.49 -6.11 -5.52
C SER A 23 4.41 -5.01 -5.01
N GLN A 24 5.72 -5.24 -5.09
CA GLN A 24 6.75 -4.25 -4.80
C GLN A 24 7.34 -3.77 -6.13
N LEU A 25 7.55 -2.46 -6.27
CA LEU A 25 8.25 -1.90 -7.42
C LEU A 25 9.61 -2.58 -7.55
N GLN A 26 9.83 -3.25 -8.68
CA GLN A 26 11.13 -3.85 -8.99
C GLN A 26 12.04 -2.77 -9.54
N THR A 27 13.05 -2.41 -8.78
CA THR A 27 14.07 -1.48 -9.26
C THR A 27 15.13 -2.22 -10.09
N LYS A 28 15.75 -1.50 -11.02
CA LYS A 28 16.70 -2.09 -11.96
C LYS A 28 18.13 -2.08 -11.42
N TYR A 29 18.45 -1.11 -10.56
CA TYR A 29 19.78 -0.93 -10.00
C TYR A 29 19.77 -0.98 -8.46
N PRO A 30 20.82 -1.52 -7.81
CA PRO A 30 20.89 -1.62 -6.34
C PRO A 30 20.86 -0.29 -5.56
N ALA A 31 20.99 0.84 -6.26
CA ALA A 31 20.94 2.18 -5.69
C ALA A 31 19.58 2.86 -5.87
N ASP A 32 18.66 2.23 -6.59
CA ASP A 32 17.30 2.71 -6.74
C ASP A 32 16.50 2.37 -5.47
N ASP A 33 15.69 3.31 -5.01
CA ASP A 33 14.84 3.17 -3.83
C ASP A 33 13.82 2.03 -4.03
N ASP A 34 13.95 0.93 -3.27
CA ASP A 34 13.07 -0.24 -3.35
C ASP A 34 11.83 -0.10 -2.47
N GLY A 35 11.58 1.11 -1.97
CA GLY A 35 10.58 1.41 -0.96
C GLY A 35 9.16 1.64 -1.47
N LEU A 36 8.66 0.99 -2.53
CA LEU A 36 7.29 1.24 -3.02
C LEU A 36 6.48 -0.06 -3.20
N TRP A 37 5.34 -0.15 -2.53
CA TRP A 37 4.43 -1.30 -2.57
C TRP A 37 3.05 -0.89 -3.05
N PHE A 38 2.46 -1.69 -3.94
CA PHE A 38 1.12 -1.51 -4.48
C PHE A 38 0.18 -2.59 -3.95
N PHE A 39 -1.04 -2.17 -3.61
CA PHE A 39 -2.14 -3.04 -3.21
C PHE A 39 -3.31 -2.83 -4.17
N GLN A 40 -3.88 -3.94 -4.66
CA GLN A 40 -4.90 -3.93 -5.69
C GLN A 40 -5.90 -5.09 -5.51
N LEU A 41 -7.13 -4.91 -5.99
CA LEU A 41 -8.11 -5.99 -6.07
C LEU A 41 -8.09 -6.67 -7.46
N PRO A 42 -8.35 -7.98 -7.55
CA PRO A 42 -8.33 -8.69 -8.82
C PRO A 42 -9.32 -8.09 -9.83
N GLY A 43 -8.84 -7.81 -11.04
CA GLY A 43 -9.66 -7.25 -12.12
C GLY A 43 -10.02 -5.76 -11.97
N ILE A 44 -9.60 -5.07 -10.90
CA ILE A 44 -9.87 -3.64 -10.71
C ILE A 44 -8.57 -2.85 -10.83
N TRP A 45 -8.48 -1.91 -11.78
CA TRP A 45 -7.25 -1.15 -12.06
C TRP A 45 -6.96 0.01 -11.09
N LYS A 46 -7.76 0.16 -10.04
CA LYS A 46 -7.56 1.16 -8.99
C LYS A 46 -6.64 0.61 -7.91
N THR A 47 -5.63 1.37 -7.53
CA THR A 47 -4.54 0.93 -6.63
C THR A 47 -4.29 1.94 -5.53
N ILE A 48 -3.88 1.43 -4.36
CA ILE A 48 -3.26 2.23 -3.30
C ILE A 48 -1.80 1.79 -3.16
N GLN A 49 -0.92 2.74 -2.89
CA GLN A 49 0.50 2.51 -2.70
C GLN A 49 0.95 2.99 -1.32
N LEU A 50 1.94 2.29 -0.77
CA LEU A 50 2.69 2.69 0.40
C LEU A 50 4.15 2.84 0.02
N GLU A 51 4.77 3.95 0.40
CA GLU A 51 6.17 4.25 0.10
C GLU A 51 6.99 4.46 1.37
N SER A 52 8.09 3.73 1.53
CA SER A 52 9.12 3.87 2.58
C SER A 52 10.38 3.12 2.17
N SER A 53 11.51 3.81 2.06
CA SER A 53 12.81 3.23 1.63
C SER A 53 13.27 2.03 2.46
N PHE A 54 12.80 1.90 3.70
CA PHE A 54 13.21 0.82 4.60
C PHE A 54 12.06 -0.14 4.94
N GLY A 55 10.86 0.09 4.38
CA GLY A 55 9.67 -0.68 4.71
C GLY A 55 9.24 -0.54 6.18
N VAL A 56 9.59 0.57 6.83
CA VAL A 56 9.20 0.91 8.21
C VAL A 56 8.43 2.23 8.22
N CYS A 57 7.58 2.44 9.22
CA CYS A 57 6.87 3.70 9.36
C CYS A 57 7.84 4.88 9.56
N PRO A 58 7.50 6.09 9.06
CA PRO A 58 6.25 6.42 8.36
C PRO A 58 6.22 5.95 6.89
N PHE A 59 5.02 5.71 6.36
CA PHE A 59 4.80 5.46 4.93
C PHE A 59 4.09 6.64 4.28
N ILE A 60 4.54 7.06 3.08
CA ILE A 60 3.76 7.94 2.22
C ILE A 60 2.66 7.09 1.57
N VAL A 61 1.41 7.51 1.74
CA VAL A 61 0.22 6.87 1.20
C VAL A 61 -0.26 7.63 -0.03
N GLY A 62 -0.31 6.95 -1.17
CA GLY A 62 -0.87 7.48 -2.41
C GLY A 62 -1.90 6.53 -3.02
N HIS A 63 -2.82 7.00 -3.86
CA HIS A 63 -3.74 6.10 -4.57
C HIS A 63 -4.26 6.68 -5.89
N SER A 64 -4.76 5.83 -6.78
CA SER A 64 -5.17 6.20 -8.14
C SER A 64 -6.36 7.18 -8.22
N GLY A 65 -7.06 7.42 -7.11
CA GLY A 65 -8.13 8.43 -7.01
C GLY A 65 -7.66 9.84 -6.63
N MET A 66 -6.36 10.05 -6.35
CA MET A 66 -5.82 11.38 -6.04
C MET A 66 -5.66 12.19 -7.32
N ALA A 67 -5.95 13.49 -7.27
CA ALA A 67 -5.80 14.37 -8.42
C ALA A 67 -4.32 14.68 -8.69
N THR A 68 -3.53 14.76 -7.62
CA THR A 68 -2.09 15.07 -7.69
C THR A 68 -1.31 14.29 -6.64
N GLY A 69 0.01 14.12 -6.86
CA GLY A 69 0.88 13.51 -5.86
C GLY A 69 0.99 14.30 -4.55
N SER A 70 0.64 15.60 -4.54
CA SER A 70 0.58 16.43 -3.33
C SER A 70 -0.57 16.08 -2.40
N ASP A 71 -1.54 15.27 -2.85
CA ASP A 71 -2.63 14.76 -2.00
C ASP A 71 -2.18 13.54 -1.16
N ALA A 72 -0.97 13.01 -1.42
CA ALA A 72 -0.39 11.94 -0.63
C ALA A 72 -0.09 12.41 0.80
N TRP A 73 -0.24 11.50 1.77
CA TRP A 73 -0.08 11.82 3.19
C TRP A 73 0.69 10.73 3.92
N ASN A 74 1.26 11.04 5.08
CA ASN A 74 2.11 10.09 5.81
C ASN A 74 1.31 9.31 6.86
N ALA A 75 1.21 8.00 6.71
CA ALA A 75 0.80 7.09 7.78
C ALA A 75 1.96 6.89 8.76
N GLN A 76 1.77 7.32 10.01
CA GLN A 76 2.80 7.30 11.06
C GLN A 76 2.95 5.94 11.73
N THR A 77 1.95 5.07 11.58
CA THR A 77 1.92 3.76 12.26
C THR A 77 1.46 2.65 11.31
N VAL A 78 1.76 1.40 11.68
CA VAL A 78 1.26 0.20 11.00
C VAL A 78 -0.26 0.22 10.90
N ASP A 79 -0.95 0.59 11.99
CA ASP A 79 -2.41 0.58 12.03
C ASP A 79 -3.01 1.64 11.12
N GLU A 80 -2.41 2.83 11.03
CA GLU A 80 -2.83 3.88 10.09
C GLU A 80 -2.64 3.43 8.63
N ALA A 81 -1.50 2.80 8.31
CA ALA A 81 -1.24 2.30 6.97
C ALA A 81 -2.21 1.16 6.59
N VAL A 82 -2.45 0.21 7.51
CA VAL A 82 -3.46 -0.85 7.33
C VAL A 82 -4.84 -0.25 7.11
N GLN A 83 -5.25 0.71 7.93
CA GLN A 83 -6.56 1.34 7.83
C GLN A 83 -6.72 2.06 6.49
N ALA A 84 -5.69 2.76 6.02
CA ALA A 84 -5.69 3.44 4.72
C ALA A 84 -5.90 2.45 3.57
N VAL A 85 -5.13 1.36 3.55
CA VAL A 85 -5.21 0.33 2.51
C VAL A 85 -6.58 -0.34 2.50
N VAL A 86 -7.05 -0.82 3.65
CA VAL A 86 -8.34 -1.52 3.76
C VAL A 86 -9.49 -0.62 3.35
N THR A 87 -9.55 0.60 3.90
CA THR A 87 -10.63 1.57 3.60
C THR A 87 -10.70 1.86 2.11
N TYR A 88 -9.54 2.08 1.48
CA TYR A 88 -9.48 2.36 0.05
C TYR A 88 -9.97 1.17 -0.78
N LEU A 89 -9.45 -0.04 -0.53
CA LEU A 89 -9.81 -1.23 -1.31
C LEU A 89 -11.29 -1.60 -1.14
N GLU A 90 -11.85 -1.49 0.07
CA GLU A 90 -13.28 -1.71 0.31
C GLU A 90 -14.14 -0.66 -0.40
N GLY A 91 -13.75 0.62 -0.37
CA GLY A 91 -14.44 1.67 -1.11
C GLY A 91 -14.41 1.45 -2.62
N VAL A 92 -13.28 1.01 -3.15
CA VAL A 92 -13.13 0.63 -4.56
C VAL A 92 -14.04 -0.55 -4.91
N ARG A 93 -14.08 -1.59 -4.07
CA ARG A 93 -14.95 -2.77 -4.25
C ARG A 93 -16.43 -2.38 -4.30
N ALA A 94 -16.87 -1.54 -3.36
CA ALA A 94 -18.25 -1.09 -3.27
C ALA A 94 -18.66 -0.22 -4.49
N GLY A 95 -17.76 0.63 -4.99
CA GLY A 95 -18.00 1.46 -6.17
C GLY A 95 -17.82 0.77 -7.53
N SER A 96 -17.43 -0.51 -7.56
CA SER A 96 -17.29 -1.32 -8.78
C SER A 96 -18.47 -2.29 -8.98
N SER A 97 -19.50 -2.20 -8.14
CA SER A 97 -20.72 -3.02 -8.18
C SER A 97 -21.83 -2.37 -9.00
#